data_AF-A0A022MLF9-F1
#
_entry.id   AF-A0A022MLF9-F1
#
_cell.length_a   1.000
_cell.length_b   1.000
_cell.length_c   1.000
_cell.angle_alpha   90.00
_cell.angle_beta   90.00
_cell.angle_gamma   90.00
#
_symmetry.space_group_name_H-M   'P 1'
#
loop_
_entity.id
_entity.type
_entity.pdbx_description
1 polymer ?
#
loop_
_entity_poly.entity_id
_entity_poly.type
_entity_poly.pdbx_seq_one_letter_code
_entity_poly.pdbx_strand_id
1 'polypeptide(L)'
;MSSSVSRKRIRKDPATRRAEIVGTAAAIALAEGLECITLRRIAEELEVRPGLISHYFPAADDLVAEAFGSAATGELDALVPAGRPGETPTLRLARFLARTTGDAYDTMSRLWINARHLSRYRPELRERVVGQEAAWRGRLGALVQEGVDAGEFRPADVSVAVVQILVVLDGLGAHANTGTAEHPAAVSGMAAATAENALGLPAGTLAAPAEGAVPAVRNAPDEGSAPASARTTAASTDAFTVTSGPRSASGAAPAARTEPSEPLEPSESSAP
;
A
#
# COMPACT_ATOMS: atom_id res chain seq x y z
N MET A 1 57.73 17.23 8.93
CA MET A 1 57.32 15.96 9.55
C MET A 1 55.82 16.02 9.74
N SER A 2 55.06 15.27 8.95
CA SER A 2 53.58 15.33 8.97
C SER A 2 53.07 14.30 9.96
N SER A 3 52.63 14.74 11.13
CA SER A 3 52.10 13.88 12.17
C SER A 3 50.69 13.44 11.81
N SER A 4 50.52 12.18 11.39
CA SER A 4 49.20 11.58 11.20
C SER A 4 48.54 11.37 12.57
N VAL A 5 47.44 12.09 12.82
CA VAL A 5 46.58 11.84 13.97
C VAL A 5 45.92 10.48 13.78
N SER A 6 46.40 9.47 14.49
CA SER A 6 45.79 8.14 14.56
C SER A 6 44.40 8.27 15.17
N ARG A 7 43.37 8.33 14.31
CA ARG A 7 41.96 8.35 14.71
C ARG A 7 41.66 7.03 15.41
N LYS A 8 41.51 7.05 16.74
CA LYS A 8 41.21 5.88 17.59
C LYS A 8 39.96 5.19 17.03
N ARG A 9 40.14 4.02 16.41
CA ARG A 9 39.04 3.24 15.82
C ARG A 9 38.22 2.64 16.96
N ILE A 10 37.21 3.38 17.43
CA ILE A 10 36.28 2.90 18.45
C ILE A 10 35.56 1.67 17.87
N ARG A 11 35.74 0.51 18.52
CA ARG A 11 35.06 -0.72 18.16
C ARG A 11 33.56 -0.53 18.44
N LYS A 12 32.76 -0.33 17.39
CA LYS A 12 31.29 -0.36 17.51
C LYS A 12 30.87 -1.71 18.05
N ASP A 13 29.80 -1.73 18.85
CA ASP A 13 29.17 -2.97 19.30
C ASP A 13 28.70 -3.81 18.08
N PRO A 14 28.79 -5.14 18.11
CA PRO A 14 28.40 -5.99 16.98
C PRO A 14 26.97 -5.75 16.48
N ALA A 15 26.01 -5.47 17.37
CA ALA A 15 24.63 -5.20 16.96
C ALA A 15 24.52 -3.89 16.17
N THR A 16 25.20 -2.83 16.61
CA THR A 16 25.26 -1.56 15.89
C THR A 16 25.90 -1.72 14.52
N ARG A 17 26.98 -2.50 14.42
CA ARG A 17 27.64 -2.74 13.13
C ARG A 17 26.73 -3.51 12.17
N ARG A 18 26.04 -4.53 12.67
CA ARG A 18 25.09 -5.31 11.88
C ARG A 18 23.94 -4.44 11.36
N ALA A 19 23.36 -3.59 12.21
CA ALA A 19 22.30 -2.66 11.83
C ALA A 19 22.77 -1.64 10.78
N GLU A 20 24.00 -1.14 10.87
CA GLU A 20 24.60 -0.26 9.86
C GLU A 20 24.72 -0.95 8.50
N ILE A 21 25.20 -2.21 8.47
CA ILE A 21 25.29 -3.02 7.24
C ILE A 21 23.91 -3.20 6.59
N VAL A 22 22.91 -3.58 7.38
CA VAL A 22 21.53 -3.77 6.90
C VAL A 22 20.92 -2.45 6.43
N GLY A 23 21.13 -1.35 7.15
CA GLY A 23 20.65 -0.03 6.79
C GLY A 23 21.20 0.45 5.45
N THR A 24 22.52 0.29 5.23
CA THR A 24 23.14 0.59 3.93
C THR A 24 22.58 -0.28 2.80
N ALA A 25 22.39 -1.58 3.06
CA ALA A 25 21.81 -2.48 2.07
C ALA A 25 20.35 -2.13 1.76
N ALA A 26 19.54 -1.74 2.75
CA ALA A 26 18.17 -1.30 2.57
C ALA A 26 18.08 0.02 1.77
N ALA A 27 19.02 0.94 1.99
CA ALA A 27 19.10 2.18 1.19
C ALA A 27 19.38 1.88 -0.29
N ILE A 28 20.32 0.97 -0.57
CA ILE A 28 20.59 0.50 -1.95
C ILE A 28 19.35 -0.20 -2.52
N ALA A 29 18.68 -1.05 -1.74
CA ALA A 29 17.47 -1.75 -2.18
C ALA A 29 16.38 -0.78 -2.66
N LEU A 30 16.14 0.29 -1.90
CA LEU A 30 15.12 1.30 -2.21
C LEU A 30 15.50 2.17 -3.41
N ALA A 31 16.78 2.49 -3.57
CA ALA A 31 17.27 3.36 -4.63
C ALA A 31 17.43 2.62 -5.97
N GLU A 32 17.93 1.38 -5.93
CA GLU A 32 18.46 0.68 -7.10
C GLU A 32 17.99 -0.76 -7.26
N GLY A 33 17.29 -1.31 -6.26
CA GLY A 33 16.81 -2.70 -6.27
C GLY A 33 17.70 -3.65 -5.48
N LEU A 34 17.14 -4.82 -5.16
CA LEU A 34 17.76 -5.84 -4.31
C LEU A 34 18.94 -6.54 -5.01
N GLU A 35 18.93 -6.63 -6.34
CA GLU A 35 20.01 -7.20 -7.14
C GLU A 35 21.32 -6.42 -7.03
N CYS A 36 21.24 -5.14 -6.68
CA CYS A 36 22.39 -4.26 -6.50
C CYS A 36 23.14 -4.48 -5.18
N ILE A 37 22.61 -5.30 -4.27
CA ILE A 37 23.23 -5.61 -2.99
C ILE A 37 24.30 -6.69 -3.18
N THR A 38 25.56 -6.34 -2.90
CA THR A 38 26.68 -7.29 -2.86
C THR A 38 27.57 -7.01 -1.64
N LEU A 39 28.18 -8.06 -1.07
CA LEU A 39 29.07 -7.88 0.09
C LEU A 39 30.23 -6.91 -0.20
N ARG A 40 30.74 -6.92 -1.43
CA ARG A 40 31.79 -5.99 -1.88
C ARG A 40 31.29 -4.55 -1.88
N ARG A 41 30.15 -4.28 -2.52
CA ARG A 41 29.59 -2.93 -2.59
C ARG A 41 29.30 -2.36 -1.21
N ILE A 42 28.74 -3.17 -0.31
CA ILE A 42 28.46 -2.74 1.06
C ILE A 42 29.76 -2.45 1.83
N ALA A 43 30.82 -3.24 1.59
CA ALA A 43 32.11 -2.97 2.18
C ALA A 43 32.72 -1.65 1.68
N GLU A 44 32.58 -1.35 0.39
CA GLU A 44 33.01 -0.11 -0.25
C GLU A 44 32.24 1.10 0.33
N GLU A 45 30.91 1.03 0.37
CA GLU A 45 30.04 2.11 0.89
C GLU A 45 30.31 2.42 2.37
N LEU A 46 30.67 1.41 3.15
CA LEU A 46 31.01 1.56 4.57
C LEU A 46 32.49 1.82 4.85
N GLU A 47 33.33 1.88 3.82
CA GLU A 47 34.79 2.02 3.92
C GLU A 47 35.43 0.96 4.85
N VAL A 48 34.95 -0.28 4.77
CA VAL A 48 35.46 -1.42 5.56
C VAL A 48 36.04 -2.52 4.67
N ARG A 49 36.80 -3.43 5.29
CA ARG A 49 37.32 -4.60 4.57
C ARG A 49 36.18 -5.56 4.25
N PRO A 50 36.12 -6.19 3.06
CA PRO A 50 35.07 -7.15 2.69
C PRO A 50 34.86 -8.28 3.71
N GLY A 51 35.95 -8.78 4.30
CA GLY A 51 35.88 -9.81 5.34
C GLY A 51 35.12 -9.40 6.60
N LEU A 52 34.93 -8.11 6.87
CA LEU A 52 34.04 -7.65 7.94
C LEU A 52 32.57 -7.91 7.58
N ILE A 53 32.16 -7.67 6.33
CA ILE A 53 30.78 -7.90 5.91
C ILE A 53 30.49 -9.40 5.94
N SER A 54 31.38 -10.23 5.38
CA SER A 54 31.26 -11.70 5.39
C SER A 54 31.20 -12.31 6.79
N HIS A 55 31.75 -11.63 7.81
CA HIS A 55 31.62 -12.06 9.21
C HIS A 55 30.18 -11.96 9.73
N TYR A 56 29.40 -10.96 9.28
CA TYR A 56 27.99 -10.79 9.67
C TYR A 56 27.02 -11.48 8.72
N PHE A 57 27.34 -11.50 7.43
CA PHE A 57 26.53 -12.05 6.35
C PHE A 57 27.38 -12.96 5.48
N PRO A 58 27.45 -14.27 5.80
CA PRO A 58 28.25 -15.22 5.03
C PRO A 58 27.79 -15.34 3.58
N ALA A 59 26.47 -15.21 3.33
CA ALA A 59 25.88 -15.17 2.00
C ALA A 59 25.27 -13.79 1.71
N ALA A 60 25.36 -13.36 0.44
CA ALA A 60 24.72 -12.12 0.00
C ALA A 60 23.20 -12.20 0.09
N ASP A 61 22.62 -13.38 -0.14
CA ASP A 61 21.17 -13.58 -0.08
C ASP A 61 20.59 -13.37 1.33
N ASP A 62 21.36 -13.70 2.39
CA ASP A 62 20.97 -13.38 3.77
C ASP A 62 20.84 -11.87 3.97
N LEU A 63 21.82 -11.10 3.45
CA LEU A 63 21.82 -9.65 3.54
C LEU A 63 20.69 -9.02 2.71
N VAL A 64 20.40 -9.57 1.53
CA VAL A 64 19.28 -9.16 0.67
C VAL A 64 17.95 -9.34 1.40
N ALA A 65 17.73 -10.53 1.99
CA ALA A 65 16.52 -10.83 2.74
C ALA A 65 16.38 -9.91 3.97
N GLU A 66 17.47 -9.67 4.69
CA GLU A 66 17.50 -8.78 5.85
C GLU A 66 17.25 -7.31 5.48
N ALA A 67 17.84 -6.82 4.39
CA ALA A 67 17.64 -5.47 3.89
C ALA A 67 16.17 -5.23 3.50
N PHE A 68 15.58 -6.16 2.74
CA PHE A 68 14.15 -6.12 2.41
C PHE A 68 13.29 -6.13 3.68
N GLY A 69 13.56 -7.07 4.60
CA GLY A 69 12.81 -7.17 5.85
C GLY A 69 12.87 -5.91 6.70
N SER A 70 14.05 -5.27 6.77
CA SER A 70 14.23 -4.01 7.49
C SER A 70 13.44 -2.87 6.83
N ALA A 71 13.47 -2.75 5.51
CA ALA A 71 12.73 -1.73 4.78
C ALA A 71 11.21 -1.92 4.92
N ALA A 72 10.72 -3.15 4.74
CA ALA A 72 9.29 -3.49 4.86
C ALA A 72 8.77 -3.31 6.30
N THR A 73 9.57 -3.63 7.32
CA THR A 73 9.20 -3.36 8.71
C THR A 73 9.09 -1.85 8.96
N GLY A 74 10.05 -1.07 8.45
CA GLY A 74 10.01 0.40 8.55
C GLY A 74 8.81 1.02 7.84
N GLU A 75 8.43 0.49 6.68
CA GLU A 75 7.19 0.87 5.98
C GLU A 75 5.97 0.62 6.86
N LEU A 76 5.84 -0.60 7.37
CA LEU A 76 4.69 -1.00 8.20
C LEU A 76 4.59 -0.13 9.46
N ASP A 77 5.72 0.21 10.09
CA ASP A 77 5.81 1.12 11.22
C ASP A 77 5.35 2.54 10.89
N ALA A 78 5.74 3.04 9.71
CA ALA A 78 5.39 4.37 9.24
C ALA A 78 3.92 4.50 8.81
N LEU A 79 3.39 3.46 8.15
CA LEU A 79 2.04 3.47 7.56
C LEU A 79 0.96 3.10 8.58
N VAL A 80 1.24 2.18 9.49
CA VAL A 80 0.26 1.70 10.50
C VAL A 80 0.79 1.89 11.92
N PRO A 81 1.19 3.10 12.35
CA PRO A 81 1.69 3.30 13.70
C PRO A 81 0.65 2.92 14.77
N ALA A 82 1.12 2.72 16.00
CA ALA A 82 0.22 2.56 17.14
C ALA A 82 -0.75 3.76 17.23
N GLY A 83 -1.97 3.48 17.69
CA GLY A 83 -2.99 4.51 17.86
C GLY A 83 -2.56 5.60 18.84
N ARG A 84 -2.98 6.83 18.58
CA ARG A 84 -2.83 7.93 19.53
C ARG A 84 -4.00 7.93 20.53
N PRO A 85 -3.81 8.40 21.77
CA PRO A 85 -4.92 8.53 22.71
C PRO A 85 -6.09 9.32 22.12
N GLY A 86 -7.29 8.75 22.19
CA GLY A 86 -8.52 9.36 21.66
C GLY A 86 -8.69 9.33 20.14
N GLU A 87 -7.76 8.71 19.40
CA GLU A 87 -7.87 8.57 17.95
C GLU A 87 -8.73 7.36 17.57
N THR A 88 -9.74 7.56 16.72
CA THR A 88 -10.64 6.49 16.29
C THR A 88 -9.99 5.55 15.25
N PRO A 89 -10.36 4.26 15.21
CA PRO A 89 -9.97 3.34 14.15
C PRO A 89 -10.26 3.87 12.74
N THR A 90 -11.41 4.54 12.53
CA THR A 90 -11.76 5.17 11.25
C THR A 90 -10.73 6.21 10.82
N LEU A 91 -10.33 7.13 11.71
CA LEU A 91 -9.33 8.16 11.41
C LEU A 91 -7.94 7.55 11.14
N ARG A 92 -7.58 6.49 11.87
CA ARG A 92 -6.33 5.77 11.64
C ARG A 92 -6.28 5.12 10.27
N LEU A 93 -7.37 4.50 9.85
CA LEU A 93 -7.48 3.87 8.54
C LEU A 93 -7.46 4.90 7.40
N ALA A 94 -8.19 6.02 7.56
CA ALA A 94 -8.17 7.12 6.59
C ALA A 94 -6.75 7.70 6.42
N ARG A 95 -6.02 7.91 7.52
CA ARG A 95 -4.62 8.35 7.48
C ARG A 95 -3.71 7.33 6.81
N PHE A 96 -3.89 6.04 7.10
CA PHE A 96 -3.14 4.97 6.45
C PHE A 96 -3.31 5.05 4.94
N LEU A 97 -4.54 5.09 4.44
CA LEU A 97 -4.86 5.18 3.01
C LEU A 97 -4.28 6.45 2.37
N ALA A 98 -4.37 7.60 3.05
CA ALA A 98 -3.79 8.85 2.57
C ALA A 98 -2.25 8.81 2.40
N ARG A 99 -1.57 7.87 3.08
CA ARG A 99 -0.11 7.68 2.97
C ARG A 99 0.28 6.61 1.94
N THR A 100 -0.68 5.93 1.33
CA THR A 100 -0.45 4.92 0.27
C THR A 100 -0.40 5.53 -1.12
N THR A 101 0.13 6.75 -1.25
CA THR A 101 0.27 7.48 -2.50
C THR A 101 1.54 8.32 -2.51
N GLY A 102 2.05 8.66 -3.70
CA GLY A 102 3.20 9.55 -3.90
C GLY A 102 4.55 8.84 -3.89
N ASP A 103 5.61 9.57 -4.22
CA ASP A 103 6.94 9.03 -4.56
C ASP A 103 7.54 8.10 -3.50
N ALA A 104 7.32 8.40 -2.22
CA ALA A 104 7.81 7.57 -1.12
C ALA A 104 7.12 6.20 -1.10
N TYR A 105 5.80 6.16 -1.31
CA TYR A 105 5.04 4.92 -1.40
C TYR A 105 5.35 4.16 -2.70
N ASP A 106 5.53 4.87 -3.81
CA ASP A 106 5.92 4.27 -5.09
C ASP A 106 7.32 3.63 -5.00
N THR A 107 8.25 4.24 -4.27
CA THR A 107 9.58 3.66 -4.00
C THR A 107 9.47 2.33 -3.28
N MET A 108 8.60 2.25 -2.28
CA MET A 108 8.37 1.01 -1.55
C MET A 108 7.63 -0.03 -2.40
N SER A 109 6.66 0.41 -3.21
CA SER A 109 5.96 -0.46 -4.16
C SER A 109 6.92 -1.12 -5.15
N ARG A 110 7.90 -0.37 -5.67
CA ARG A 110 8.97 -0.93 -6.52
C ARG A 110 9.79 -1.99 -5.79
N LEU A 111 10.14 -1.75 -4.51
CA LEU A 111 10.85 -2.73 -3.70
C LEU A 111 10.03 -4.02 -3.51
N TRP A 112 8.73 -3.91 -3.24
CA TRP A 112 7.83 -5.07 -3.12
C TRP A 112 7.70 -5.87 -4.41
N ILE A 113 7.54 -5.20 -5.56
CA ILE A 113 7.52 -5.86 -6.88
C ILE A 113 8.81 -6.64 -7.11
N ASN A 114 9.95 -6.00 -6.83
CA ASN A 114 11.26 -6.59 -6.98
C ASN A 114 11.45 -7.80 -6.05
N ALA A 115 11.10 -7.69 -4.77
CA ALA A 115 11.19 -8.76 -3.79
C ALA A 115 10.29 -9.96 -4.14
N ARG A 116 9.04 -9.72 -4.55
CA ARG A 116 8.10 -10.77 -4.98
C ARG A 116 8.63 -11.52 -6.20
N HIS A 117 9.19 -10.80 -7.18
CA HIS A 117 9.82 -11.43 -8.34
C HIS A 117 11.01 -12.32 -7.92
N LEU A 118 11.94 -11.76 -7.12
CA LEU A 118 13.15 -12.44 -6.66
C LEU A 118 12.88 -13.66 -5.78
N SER A 119 11.81 -13.63 -4.99
CA SER A 119 11.43 -14.72 -4.07
C SER A 119 11.19 -16.08 -4.75
N ARG A 120 10.93 -16.09 -6.07
CA ARG A 120 10.76 -17.31 -6.86
C ARG A 120 12.01 -18.18 -6.89
N TYR A 121 13.18 -17.58 -6.72
CA TYR A 121 14.48 -18.26 -6.85
C TYR A 121 15.44 -18.00 -5.67
N ARG A 122 15.00 -17.26 -4.64
CA ARG A 122 15.78 -16.99 -3.42
C ARG A 122 14.99 -17.40 -2.16
N PRO A 123 15.22 -18.60 -1.60
CA PRO A 123 14.45 -19.14 -0.47
C PRO A 123 14.41 -18.22 0.76
N GLU A 124 15.54 -17.63 1.14
CA GLU A 124 15.69 -16.77 2.32
C GLU A 124 14.86 -15.48 2.16
N LEU A 125 14.87 -14.91 0.94
CA LEU A 125 14.02 -13.77 0.61
C LEU A 125 12.54 -14.15 0.60
N ARG A 126 12.19 -15.33 0.07
CA ARG A 126 10.80 -15.82 0.07
C ARG A 126 10.24 -15.95 1.47
N GLU A 127 10.99 -16.54 2.40
CA GLU A 127 10.58 -16.63 3.80
C GLU A 127 10.35 -15.24 4.39
N ARG A 128 11.23 -14.28 4.09
CA ARG A 128 11.06 -12.89 4.54
C ARG A 128 9.82 -12.23 3.93
N VAL A 129 9.58 -12.37 2.62
CA VAL A 129 8.39 -11.84 1.94
C VAL A 129 7.12 -12.39 2.58
N VAL A 130 7.02 -13.70 2.76
CA VAL A 130 5.86 -14.35 3.41
C VAL A 130 5.64 -13.80 4.82
N GLY A 131 6.71 -13.65 5.60
CA GLY A 131 6.64 -13.08 6.95
C GLY A 131 6.17 -11.63 6.96
N GLN A 132 6.63 -10.80 6.03
CA GLN A 132 6.23 -9.39 5.93
C GLN A 132 4.79 -9.24 5.44
N GLU A 133 4.34 -10.05 4.48
CA GLU A 133 2.92 -10.07 4.08
C GLU A 133 2.00 -10.54 5.22
N ALA A 134 2.45 -11.49 6.03
CA ALA A 134 1.74 -11.89 7.24
C ALA A 134 1.69 -10.77 8.29
N ALA A 135 2.78 -10.02 8.47
CA ALA A 135 2.83 -8.87 9.37
C ALA A 135 1.86 -7.75 8.92
N TRP A 136 1.80 -7.48 7.61
CA TRP A 136 0.81 -6.57 7.01
C TRP A 136 -0.63 -7.00 7.34
N ARG A 137 -0.97 -8.26 7.06
CA ARG A 137 -2.30 -8.81 7.39
C ARG A 137 -2.61 -8.73 8.88
N GLY A 138 -1.64 -9.05 9.74
CA GLY A 138 -1.81 -9.02 11.19
C GLY A 138 -2.05 -7.62 11.73
N ARG A 139 -1.25 -6.64 11.30
CA ARG A 139 -1.32 -5.27 11.82
C ARG A 139 -2.52 -4.50 11.29
N LEU A 140 -2.85 -4.64 10.00
CA LEU A 140 -4.07 -4.06 9.45
C LEU A 140 -5.32 -4.76 9.99
N GLY A 141 -5.25 -6.09 10.19
CA GLY A 141 -6.32 -6.85 10.83
C GLY A 141 -6.59 -6.44 12.27
N ALA A 142 -5.55 -6.15 13.05
CA ALA A 142 -5.71 -5.59 14.40
C ALA A 142 -6.43 -4.24 14.36
N LEU A 143 -6.04 -3.33 13.46
CA LEU A 143 -6.73 -2.04 13.29
C LEU A 143 -8.21 -2.21 12.90
N VAL A 144 -8.51 -3.13 11.98
CA VAL A 144 -9.90 -3.42 11.59
C VAL A 144 -10.67 -4.02 12.76
N GLN A 145 -10.08 -4.95 13.52
CA GLN A 145 -10.72 -5.55 14.70
C GLN A 145 -11.03 -4.49 15.77
N GLU A 146 -10.10 -3.57 16.03
CA GLU A 146 -10.34 -2.44 16.95
C GLU A 146 -11.55 -1.60 16.53
N GLY A 147 -11.73 -1.36 15.23
CA GLY A 147 -12.92 -0.66 14.72
C GLY A 147 -14.20 -1.46 14.81
N VAL A 148 -14.14 -2.80 14.73
CA VAL A 148 -15.29 -3.67 15.02
C VAL A 148 -15.66 -3.59 16.50
N ASP A 149 -14.67 -3.70 17.39
CA ASP A 149 -14.86 -3.66 18.85
C ASP A 149 -15.41 -2.29 19.31
N ALA A 150 -14.97 -1.20 18.67
CA ALA A 150 -15.49 0.15 18.89
C ALA A 150 -16.88 0.39 18.28
N GLY A 151 -17.41 -0.55 17.50
CA GLY A 151 -18.68 -0.39 16.81
C GLY A 151 -18.62 0.60 15.64
N GLU A 152 -17.45 0.88 15.08
CA GLU A 152 -17.26 1.72 13.89
C GLU A 152 -17.32 0.93 12.58
N PHE A 153 -16.85 -0.32 12.56
CA PHE A 153 -16.80 -1.17 11.35
C PHE A 153 -17.75 -2.36 11.44
N ARG A 154 -18.32 -2.78 10.31
CA ARG A 154 -19.21 -3.95 10.16
C ARG A 154 -18.79 -4.85 8.97
N PRO A 155 -17.55 -5.37 8.95
CA PRO A 155 -17.16 -6.32 7.92
C PRO A 155 -17.92 -7.63 8.09
N ALA A 156 -18.20 -8.32 6.97
CA ALA A 156 -18.70 -9.70 7.01
C ALA A 156 -17.64 -10.67 7.56
N ASP A 157 -16.38 -10.44 7.20
CA ASP A 157 -15.21 -11.16 7.72
C ASP A 157 -14.00 -10.21 7.73
N VAL A 158 -13.33 -10.10 8.88
CA VAL A 158 -12.18 -9.19 9.07
C VAL A 158 -11.00 -9.57 8.17
N SER A 159 -10.71 -10.87 8.05
CA SER A 159 -9.59 -11.35 7.24
C SER A 159 -9.81 -11.07 5.76
N VAL A 160 -11.04 -11.28 5.27
CA VAL A 160 -11.42 -11.01 3.88
C VAL A 160 -11.33 -9.51 3.59
N ALA A 161 -11.87 -8.65 4.47
CA ALA A 161 -11.81 -7.20 4.30
C ALA A 161 -10.35 -6.71 4.21
N VAL A 162 -9.48 -7.19 5.10
CA VAL A 162 -8.05 -6.86 5.11
C VAL A 162 -7.38 -7.29 3.80
N VAL A 163 -7.63 -8.53 3.35
CA VAL A 163 -7.04 -9.04 2.10
C VAL A 163 -7.53 -8.24 0.89
N GLN A 164 -8.81 -7.88 0.82
CA GLN A 164 -9.34 -7.05 -0.26
C GLN A 164 -8.64 -5.69 -0.33
N ILE A 165 -8.45 -5.02 0.81
CA ILE A 165 -7.75 -3.74 0.88
C ILE A 165 -6.31 -3.88 0.38
N LEU A 166 -5.58 -4.89 0.88
CA LEU A 166 -4.18 -5.11 0.51
C LEU A 166 -4.01 -5.47 -0.98
N VAL A 167 -4.90 -6.30 -1.54
CA VAL A 167 -4.86 -6.68 -2.97
C VAL A 167 -5.07 -5.46 -3.87
N VAL A 168 -5.98 -4.56 -3.51
CA VAL A 168 -6.18 -3.32 -4.28
C VAL A 168 -4.96 -2.41 -4.17
N LEU A 169 -4.37 -2.27 -2.99
CA LEU A 169 -3.13 -1.50 -2.82
C LEU A 169 -1.97 -2.08 -3.62
N ASP A 170 -1.79 -3.41 -3.62
CA ASP A 170 -0.79 -4.10 -4.42
C ASP A 170 -1.00 -3.87 -5.92
N GLY A 171 -2.26 -3.94 -6.38
CA GLY A 171 -2.62 -3.67 -7.77
C GLY A 171 -2.30 -2.23 -8.20
N LEU A 172 -2.59 -1.25 -7.34
CA LEU A 172 -2.24 0.15 -7.58
C LEU A 172 -0.73 0.37 -7.59
N GLY A 173 -0.02 -0.22 -6.62
CA GLY A 173 1.44 -0.15 -6.49
C GLY A 173 2.19 -0.80 -7.66
N ALA A 174 1.57 -1.76 -8.36
CA ALA A 174 2.15 -2.36 -9.57
C ALA A 174 2.50 -1.35 -10.67
N HIS A 175 1.83 -0.18 -10.68
CA HIS A 175 2.05 0.91 -11.63
C HIS A 175 3.21 1.85 -11.24
N ALA A 176 3.90 1.62 -10.12
CA ALA A 176 4.99 2.48 -9.63
C ALA A 176 6.20 2.61 -10.57
N ASN A 177 6.29 1.76 -11.62
CA ASN A 177 7.30 1.86 -12.68
C ASN A 177 6.85 2.69 -13.89
N THR A 178 5.54 2.82 -14.11
CA THR A 178 4.97 3.48 -15.29
C THR A 178 4.32 4.83 -14.96
N GLY A 179 4.25 5.18 -13.67
CA GLY A 179 3.68 6.42 -13.16
C GLY A 179 2.28 6.20 -12.57
N THR A 180 2.09 6.63 -11.33
CA THR A 180 0.80 6.58 -10.61
C THR A 180 0.03 7.92 -10.69
N ALA A 181 0.73 9.01 -11.04
CA ALA A 181 0.21 10.38 -10.99
C ALA A 181 -0.84 10.70 -12.07
N GLU A 182 -0.88 9.92 -13.17
CA GLU A 182 -1.81 10.15 -14.28
C GLU A 182 -3.11 9.37 -14.15
N HIS A 183 -3.27 8.58 -13.07
CA HIS A 183 -4.47 7.80 -12.86
C HIS A 183 -5.70 8.69 -12.62
N PRO A 184 -6.85 8.36 -13.22
CA PRO A 184 -8.12 9.02 -12.90
C PRO A 184 -8.40 8.96 -11.40
N ALA A 185 -9.01 10.01 -10.84
CA ALA A 185 -9.32 10.09 -9.40
C ALA A 185 -10.09 8.87 -8.85
N ALA A 186 -10.96 8.26 -9.67
CA ALA A 186 -11.68 7.02 -9.32
C ALA A 186 -10.74 5.83 -9.09
N VAL A 187 -9.63 5.75 -9.83
CA VAL A 187 -8.60 4.71 -9.66
C VAL A 187 -7.76 5.01 -8.43
N SER A 188 -7.32 6.26 -8.25
CA SER A 188 -6.54 6.67 -7.07
C SER A 188 -7.33 6.51 -5.76
N GLY A 189 -8.64 6.70 -5.78
CA GLY A 189 -9.54 6.47 -4.63
C GLY A 189 -9.99 5.02 -4.43
N MET A 190 -9.56 4.08 -5.28
CA MET A 190 -10.09 2.71 -5.29
C MET A 190 -9.82 1.95 -4.00
N ALA A 191 -8.67 2.17 -3.37
CA ALA A 191 -8.34 1.55 -2.08
C ALA A 191 -9.28 2.02 -0.96
N ALA A 192 -9.58 3.32 -0.91
CA ALA A 192 -10.52 3.88 0.06
C ALA A 192 -11.95 3.38 -0.18
N ALA A 193 -12.42 3.40 -1.43
CA ALA A 193 -13.74 2.87 -1.78
C ALA A 193 -13.87 1.38 -1.46
N THR A 194 -12.80 0.60 -1.67
CA THR A 194 -12.78 -0.83 -1.32
C THR A 194 -12.88 -1.02 0.19
N ALA A 195 -12.10 -0.26 0.97
CA ALA A 195 -12.15 -0.30 2.42
C ALA A 195 -13.53 0.13 2.97
N GLU A 196 -14.13 1.19 2.44
CA GLU A 196 -15.46 1.66 2.85
C GLU A 196 -16.52 0.57 2.65
N ASN A 197 -16.55 -0.04 1.46
CA ASN A 197 -17.48 -1.12 1.16
C ASN A 197 -17.23 -2.36 2.05
N ALA A 198 -15.99 -2.79 2.17
CA ALA A 198 -15.63 -4.00 2.94
C ALA A 198 -15.90 -3.86 4.44
N LEU A 199 -15.87 -2.62 4.96
CA LEU A 199 -16.06 -2.31 6.38
C LEU A 199 -17.46 -1.80 6.71
N GLY A 200 -18.35 -1.67 5.73
CA GLY A 200 -19.72 -1.17 5.95
C GLY A 200 -19.77 0.32 6.31
N LEU A 201 -18.84 1.12 5.79
CA LEU A 201 -18.80 2.57 6.00
C LEU A 201 -19.54 3.31 4.87
N PRO A 202 -20.11 4.50 5.14
CA PRO A 202 -20.62 5.38 4.10
C PRO A 202 -19.52 5.77 3.11
N ALA A 203 -19.88 5.91 1.83
CA ALA A 203 -18.95 6.35 0.79
C ALA A 203 -18.35 7.74 1.11
N GLY A 204 -17.03 7.88 0.96
CA GLY A 204 -16.28 9.10 1.25
C GLY A 204 -15.86 9.28 2.72
N THR A 205 -16.18 8.33 3.61
CA THR A 205 -15.73 8.34 5.01
C THR A 205 -14.20 8.30 5.14
N LEU A 206 -13.54 7.56 4.26
CA LEU A 206 -12.08 7.36 4.24
C LEU A 206 -11.38 8.24 3.20
N ALA A 207 -12.11 9.13 2.54
CA ALA A 207 -11.49 10.15 1.70
C ALA A 207 -10.54 10.98 2.57
N ALA A 208 -9.32 11.19 2.10
CA ALA A 208 -8.32 11.95 2.83
C ALA A 208 -8.94 13.29 3.28
N PRO A 209 -8.86 13.67 4.57
CA PRO A 209 -9.24 15.01 4.97
C PRO A 209 -8.33 15.95 4.17
N ALA A 210 -8.93 16.74 3.28
CA ALA A 210 -8.22 17.85 2.65
C ALA A 210 -7.51 18.61 3.77
N GLU A 211 -6.18 18.74 3.68
CA GLU A 211 -5.42 19.50 4.66
C GLU A 211 -6.13 20.84 4.92
N GLY A 212 -6.74 21.00 6.10
CA GLY A 212 -7.40 22.23 6.52
C GLY A 212 -8.92 22.19 6.79
N ALA A 213 -9.64 21.10 6.54
CA ALA A 213 -11.08 21.05 6.88
C ALA A 213 -11.31 20.38 8.25
N VAL A 214 -11.37 21.20 9.31
CA VAL A 214 -11.99 20.78 10.58
C VAL A 214 -13.46 20.43 10.27
N PRO A 215 -13.95 19.20 10.55
CA PRO A 215 -15.36 18.90 10.32
C PRO A 215 -16.19 19.73 11.29
N ALA A 216 -17.02 20.63 10.76
CA ALA A 216 -18.03 21.32 11.54
C ALA A 216 -18.96 20.27 12.13
N VAL A 217 -18.93 20.13 13.45
CA VAL A 217 -19.96 19.44 14.23
C VAL A 217 -21.28 20.10 13.86
N ARG A 218 -22.10 19.40 13.08
CA ARG A 218 -23.50 19.78 12.86
C ARG A 218 -24.24 19.50 14.17
N ASN A 219 -24.32 20.52 15.02
CA ASN A 219 -25.28 20.50 16.11
C ASN A 219 -26.68 20.46 15.49
N ALA A 220 -27.45 19.45 15.87
CA ALA A 220 -28.87 19.37 15.57
C ALA A 220 -29.59 20.61 16.13
N PRO A 221 -30.63 21.13 15.44
CA PRO A 221 -31.41 22.22 15.98
C PRO A 221 -32.17 21.74 17.22
N ASP A 222 -32.03 22.51 18.30
CA ASP A 222 -32.78 22.39 19.55
C ASP A 222 -34.26 22.74 19.28
N GLU A 223 -35.11 21.73 19.12
CA GLU A 223 -36.56 21.89 19.10
C GLU A 223 -37.09 21.99 20.53
N GLY A 224 -37.36 23.21 20.99
CA GLY A 224 -37.95 23.35 22.32
C GLY A 224 -38.20 24.75 22.85
N SER A 225 -38.88 25.64 22.11
CA SER A 225 -39.86 26.55 22.72
C SER A 225 -40.62 27.38 21.67
N ALA A 226 -41.93 27.25 21.66
CA ALA A 226 -42.88 28.25 21.17
C ALA A 226 -43.91 28.48 22.30
N PRO A 227 -44.77 29.52 22.29
CA PRO A 227 -45.05 30.47 21.19
C PRO A 227 -45.29 31.94 21.63
N ALA A 228 -45.39 32.86 20.66
CA ALA A 228 -46.43 33.91 20.66
C ALA A 228 -46.49 34.71 19.34
N SER A 229 -47.62 34.57 18.66
CA SER A 229 -48.39 35.62 17.96
C SER A 229 -47.74 36.46 16.85
N ALA A 230 -48.16 36.23 15.59
CA ALA A 230 -49.09 37.14 14.87
C ALA A 230 -49.30 36.71 13.40
N ARG A 231 -50.50 36.15 13.16
CA ARG A 231 -51.51 36.55 12.15
C ARG A 231 -51.11 37.00 10.72
N THR A 232 -51.83 36.39 9.75
CA THR A 232 -52.41 36.99 8.51
C THR A 232 -51.43 37.07 7.32
N THR A 233 -51.65 36.61 6.07
CA THR A 233 -52.78 36.13 5.24
C THR A 233 -52.16 35.50 3.97
N ALA A 234 -52.57 34.31 3.53
CA ALA A 234 -53.55 34.01 2.48
C ALA A 234 -53.00 33.85 1.05
N ALA A 235 -53.59 32.85 0.38
CA ALA A 235 -53.68 32.59 -1.06
C ALA A 235 -52.43 32.02 -1.78
N SER A 236 -52.53 31.16 -2.78
CA SER A 236 -53.57 30.26 -3.30
C SER A 236 -52.97 29.60 -4.55
N THR A 237 -53.40 28.37 -4.86
CA THR A 237 -53.67 27.86 -6.22
C THR A 237 -52.53 27.29 -7.10
N ASP A 238 -52.79 26.03 -7.50
CA ASP A 238 -52.50 25.27 -8.73
C ASP A 238 -51.05 24.96 -9.12
N ALA A 239 -50.65 23.68 -9.16
CA ALA A 239 -51.05 22.61 -10.09
C ALA A 239 -50.52 22.81 -11.52
N PHE A 240 -49.51 22.01 -11.90
CA PHE A 240 -49.42 21.49 -13.25
C PHE A 240 -48.68 20.15 -13.29
N THR A 241 -49.32 19.19 -13.97
CA THR A 241 -48.90 17.81 -14.21
C THR A 241 -48.78 17.64 -15.71
N VAL A 242 -47.68 17.09 -16.25
CA VAL A 242 -47.58 16.33 -17.53
C VAL A 242 -46.22 15.60 -17.44
N THR A 243 -46.05 14.27 -17.39
CA THR A 243 -46.57 13.09 -18.12
C THR A 243 -45.86 12.80 -19.45
N SER A 244 -45.18 11.64 -19.49
CA SER A 244 -44.82 10.78 -20.64
C SER A 244 -43.74 11.30 -21.62
N GLY A 245 -42.84 10.48 -22.16
CA GLY A 245 -42.71 9.02 -22.25
C GLY A 245 -41.57 8.66 -23.24
N PRO A 246 -41.29 7.37 -23.49
CA PRO A 246 -39.98 6.85 -23.93
C PRO A 246 -39.91 6.39 -25.40
N ARG A 247 -38.69 6.14 -25.92
CA ARG A 247 -38.36 5.29 -27.09
C ARG A 247 -36.95 4.69 -26.88
N SER A 248 -36.70 3.37 -26.77
CA SER A 248 -36.72 2.31 -27.80
C SER A 248 -35.88 2.67 -29.04
N ALA A 249 -34.97 1.87 -29.62
CA ALA A 249 -34.58 0.47 -29.46
C ALA A 249 -33.31 0.16 -30.31
N SER A 250 -32.76 -1.05 -30.10
CA SER A 250 -32.31 -2.02 -31.15
C SER A 250 -31.00 -1.83 -31.94
N GLY A 251 -30.25 -2.95 -32.06
CA GLY A 251 -29.29 -3.23 -33.14
C GLY A 251 -28.00 -3.93 -32.63
N ALA A 252 -28.00 -5.24 -32.38
CA ALA A 252 -27.71 -6.32 -33.34
C ALA A 252 -26.23 -6.40 -33.78
N ALA A 253 -25.57 -7.49 -33.36
CA ALA A 253 -24.28 -7.99 -33.87
C ALA A 253 -24.45 -8.70 -35.23
N PRO A 254 -23.33 -8.97 -35.93
CA PRO A 254 -23.09 -10.36 -36.31
C PRO A 254 -21.63 -10.83 -36.20
N ALA A 255 -21.49 -12.14 -36.05
CA ALA A 255 -20.27 -12.93 -36.04
C ALA A 255 -19.79 -13.31 -37.46
N ALA A 256 -18.48 -13.53 -37.61
CA ALA A 256 -17.78 -14.27 -38.68
C ALA A 256 -16.26 -14.11 -38.43
N ARG A 257 -15.33 -15.06 -38.58
CA ARG A 257 -15.28 -16.43 -39.11
C ARG A 257 -14.00 -17.07 -38.56
N THR A 258 -14.07 -18.36 -38.27
CA THR A 258 -12.95 -19.26 -38.04
C THR A 258 -12.65 -19.98 -39.36
N GLU A 259 -11.38 -20.10 -39.76
CA GLU A 259 -10.90 -21.17 -40.66
C GLU A 259 -9.44 -21.56 -40.30
N PRO A 260 -9.00 -22.79 -40.65
CA PRO A 260 -8.01 -23.55 -39.87
C PRO A 260 -6.65 -23.81 -40.56
N SER A 261 -5.69 -24.17 -39.69
CA SER A 261 -4.51 -25.05 -39.80
C SER A 261 -3.86 -25.42 -41.15
N GLU A 262 -2.52 -25.31 -41.19
CA GLU A 262 -1.65 -26.28 -41.87
C GLU A 262 -0.30 -26.45 -41.12
N PRO A 263 0.19 -27.68 -40.87
CA PRO A 263 1.45 -27.98 -40.20
C PRO A 263 2.58 -28.30 -41.19
N LEU A 264 3.84 -28.09 -40.80
CA LEU A 264 5.01 -28.64 -41.52
C LEU A 264 6.01 -29.28 -40.54
N GLU A 265 6.37 -30.49 -40.96
CA GLU A 265 7.00 -31.65 -40.32
C GLU A 265 8.49 -31.49 -39.89
N PRO A 266 9.05 -32.47 -39.14
CA PRO A 266 10.39 -32.42 -38.56
C PRO A 266 11.48 -32.94 -39.52
N SER A 267 12.72 -32.50 -39.32
CA SER A 267 13.91 -33.05 -40.00
C SER A 267 14.64 -34.04 -39.07
N GLU A 268 14.58 -35.33 -39.41
CA GLU A 268 15.41 -36.38 -38.80
C GLU A 268 16.81 -36.48 -39.43
N SER A 269 17.78 -36.82 -38.57
CA SER A 269 18.85 -37.82 -38.73
C SER A 269 19.95 -37.69 -39.80
N SER A 270 21.20 -37.63 -39.32
CA SER A 270 22.24 -38.60 -39.72
C SER A 270 23.37 -38.67 -38.70
N ALA A 271 23.47 -39.81 -38.02
CA ALA A 271 24.74 -40.40 -37.56
C ALA A 271 25.31 -41.27 -38.71
N PRO A 272 26.59 -41.65 -38.70
CA PRO A 272 27.11 -42.66 -37.76
C PRO A 272 28.29 -42.20 -36.88
#